data_AF-A0A973FHR3-F1
#
_entry.id   AF-A0A973FHR3-F1
#
_cell.length_a   1.000
_cell.length_b   1.000
_cell.length_c   1.000
_cell.angle_alpha   90.00
_cell.angle_beta   90.00
_cell.angle_gamma   90.00
#
_symmetry.space_group_name_H-M   'P 1'
#
loop_
_entity.id
_entity.type
_entity.pdbx_description
1 polymer ?
#
loop_
_entity_poly.entity_id
_entity_poly.type
_entity_poly.pdbx_seq_one_letter_code
_entity_poly.pdbx_strand_id
1 'polypeptide(L)'
;RFFPVHLNEKPISNRIHSLALKSIHKVGIVRFNPFKDIGGDQSFALALLDGKDCGIVISSLHTREGTRIYSKPVIKGISEKYTLTEEEKNAIKEATVLKPSKI
;
A
#
# COMPACT_ATOMS: atom_id res chain seq x y z
N ARG A 1 -24.82 43.94 21.44
CA ARG A 1 -23.41 43.51 21.25
C ARG A 1 -23.39 41.98 21.32
N PHE A 2 -23.56 41.32 20.18
CA PHE A 2 -23.49 39.86 20.06
C PHE A 2 -22.31 39.55 19.16
N PHE A 3 -21.29 38.87 19.70
CA PHE A 3 -20.20 38.32 18.90
C PHE A 3 -20.58 36.89 18.52
N PRO A 4 -20.77 36.55 17.24
CA PRO A 4 -20.87 35.15 16.86
C PRO A 4 -19.45 34.58 16.84
N VAL A 5 -19.15 33.68 17.77
CA VAL A 5 -17.98 32.81 17.68
C VAL A 5 -18.30 31.76 16.62
N HIS A 6 -17.86 31.96 15.38
CA HIS A 6 -17.82 30.88 14.39
C HIS A 6 -16.72 29.90 14.80
N LEU A 7 -17.08 28.91 15.61
CA LEU A 7 -16.25 27.73 15.80
C LEU A 7 -16.18 27.01 14.45
N ASN A 8 -14.97 26.98 13.92
CA ASN A 8 -14.61 26.57 12.57
C ASN A 8 -14.68 25.03 12.44
N GLU A 9 -15.86 24.45 12.63
CA GLU A 9 -16.06 23.01 12.50
C GLU A 9 -16.10 22.64 11.02
N LYS A 10 -15.02 21.99 10.55
CA LYS A 10 -15.02 21.41 9.21
C LYS A 10 -16.20 20.43 9.10
N PRO A 11 -17.04 20.51 8.05
CA PRO A 11 -18.18 19.62 7.89
C PRO A 11 -17.76 18.16 7.99
N ILE A 12 -18.66 17.28 8.45
CA ILE A 12 -18.40 15.84 8.63
C ILE A 12 -17.82 15.22 7.35
N SER A 13 -18.27 15.67 6.18
CA SER A 13 -17.72 15.28 4.87
C SER A 13 -16.21 15.52 4.76
N ASN A 14 -15.70 16.66 5.22
CA ASN A 14 -14.27 16.97 5.21
C ASN A 14 -13.48 16.05 6.13
N ARG A 15 -14.08 15.67 7.27
CA ARG A 15 -13.44 14.76 8.23
C ARG A 15 -13.40 13.34 7.68
N ILE A 16 -14.49 12.86 7.08
CA ILE A 16 -14.55 11.56 6.40
C ILE A 16 -13.55 11.52 5.24
N HIS A 17 -13.52 12.55 4.39
CA HIS A 17 -12.56 12.64 3.28
C HIS A 17 -11.11 12.62 3.77
N SER A 18 -10.79 13.36 4.83
CA SER A 18 -9.45 13.35 5.45
C SER A 18 -9.06 11.98 6.02
N LEU A 19 -10.00 11.27 6.65
CA LEU A 19 -9.79 9.92 7.16
C LEU A 19 -9.60 8.91 6.03
N ALA A 20 -10.43 8.98 4.98
CA ALA A 20 -10.33 8.13 3.80
C ALA A 20 -8.95 8.29 3.14
N LEU A 21 -8.46 9.52 2.96
CA LEU A 21 -7.13 9.78 2.39
C LEU A 21 -5.97 9.21 3.22
N LYS A 22 -6.11 9.11 4.54
CA LYS A 22 -5.07 8.56 5.44
C LYS A 22 -5.21 7.05 5.68
N SER A 23 -6.36 6.48 5.37
CA SER A 23 -6.62 5.05 5.55
C SER A 23 -5.87 4.24 4.51
N ILE A 24 -5.35 3.08 4.90
CA ILE A 24 -4.83 2.09 3.96
C ILE A 24 -6.01 1.44 3.25
N HIS A 25 -6.14 1.68 1.94
CA HIS A 25 -7.24 1.11 1.13
C HIS A 25 -6.81 0.77 -0.30
N LYS A 26 -5.58 1.12 -0.70
CA LYS A 26 -5.00 0.72 -1.97
C LYS A 26 -4.15 -0.52 -1.74
N VAL A 27 -4.50 -1.62 -2.41
CA VAL A 27 -3.88 -2.94 -2.19
C VAL A 27 -3.48 -3.56 -3.52
N GLY A 28 -2.26 -4.06 -3.60
CA GLY A 28 -1.73 -4.81 -4.74
C GLY A 28 -0.93 -6.01 -4.27
N ILE A 29 -1.04 -7.14 -4.98
CA ILE A 29 -0.41 -8.39 -4.56
C ILE A 29 0.14 -9.15 -5.76
N VAL A 30 1.44 -9.38 -5.75
CA VAL A 30 2.14 -10.16 -6.77
C VAL A 30 2.64 -11.44 -6.12
N ARG A 31 2.19 -12.59 -6.63
CA ARG A 31 2.73 -13.90 -6.26
C ARG A 31 3.84 -14.28 -7.22
N PHE A 32 4.89 -14.89 -6.72
CA PHE A 32 6.03 -15.29 -7.53
C PHE A 32 6.76 -16.48 -6.94
N ASN A 33 7.67 -17.06 -7.74
CA ASN A 33 8.59 -18.07 -7.30
C ASN A 33 10.05 -17.54 -7.40
N PRO A 34 10.71 -17.24 -6.27
CA PRO A 34 12.09 -16.75 -6.27
C PRO A 34 13.11 -17.86 -6.61
N PHE A 35 12.72 -19.14 -6.52
CA PHE A 35 13.63 -20.27 -6.73
C PHE A 35 12.95 -21.36 -7.58
N LYS A 36 13.42 -21.56 -8.81
CA LYS A 36 12.83 -22.50 -9.78
C LYS A 36 12.68 -23.95 -9.25
N ASP A 37 13.47 -24.34 -8.25
CA ASP A 37 13.57 -25.73 -7.75
C ASP A 37 12.64 -26.06 -6.56
N ILE A 38 11.84 -25.11 -6.08
CA ILE A 38 10.99 -25.27 -4.87
C ILE A 38 9.52 -25.57 -5.24
N GLY A 39 9.12 -25.27 -6.48
CA GLY A 39 7.77 -25.50 -6.99
C GLY A 39 6.73 -24.54 -6.39
N GLY A 40 5.92 -23.92 -7.25
CA GLY A 40 4.80 -23.05 -6.87
C GLY A 40 5.14 -21.59 -6.55
N ASP A 41 4.12 -20.72 -6.60
CA ASP A 41 4.23 -19.28 -6.31
C ASP A 41 3.85 -18.99 -4.85
N GLN A 42 4.64 -19.55 -3.92
CA GLN A 42 4.45 -19.42 -2.47
C GLN A 42 4.95 -18.08 -1.92
N SER A 43 5.84 -17.40 -2.66
CA SER A 43 6.33 -16.07 -2.30
C SER A 43 5.39 -14.99 -2.79
N PHE A 44 5.41 -13.83 -2.13
CA PHE A 44 4.57 -12.70 -2.53
C PHE A 44 5.19 -11.35 -2.23
N ALA A 45 4.77 -10.33 -2.95
CA ALA A 45 4.94 -8.93 -2.63
C ALA A 45 3.55 -8.30 -2.46
N LEU A 46 3.31 -7.65 -1.32
CA LEU A 46 2.05 -7.05 -0.93
C LEU A 46 2.26 -5.56 -0.67
N ALA A 47 1.65 -4.71 -1.47
CA ALA A 47 1.63 -3.27 -1.26
C ALA A 47 0.34 -2.86 -0.54
N LEU A 48 0.50 -2.09 0.54
CA LEU A 48 -0.58 -1.55 1.36
C LEU A 48 -0.38 -0.03 1.45
N LEU A 49 -1.17 0.72 0.69
CA LEU A 49 -1.02 2.17 0.51
C LEU A 49 -2.28 2.95 0.89
N ASP A 50 -2.07 4.20 1.28
CA ASP A 50 -3.11 5.18 1.57
C ASP A 50 -3.57 5.94 0.31
N GLY A 51 -4.44 6.94 0.50
CA GLY A 51 -4.95 7.77 -0.59
C GLY A 51 -3.88 8.57 -1.34
N LYS A 52 -2.69 8.75 -0.73
CA LYS A 52 -1.54 9.50 -1.26
C LYS A 52 -0.40 8.58 -1.75
N ASP A 53 -0.69 7.29 -1.91
CA ASP A 53 0.29 6.27 -2.33
C ASP A 53 1.45 6.12 -1.34
N CYS A 54 1.20 6.44 -0.06
CA CYS A 54 2.14 6.23 1.03
C CYS A 54 1.74 4.99 1.84
N GLY A 55 2.71 4.25 2.33
CA GLY A 55 2.45 3.06 3.15
C GLY A 55 3.65 2.14 3.18
N ILE A 56 3.40 0.85 2.96
CA ILE A 56 4.42 -0.19 3.02
C ILE A 56 4.28 -1.18 1.88
N VAL A 57 5.40 -1.77 1.47
CA VAL A 57 5.43 -3.02 0.72
C VAL A 57 6.05 -4.10 1.58
N ILE A 58 5.40 -5.26 1.65
CA ILE A 58 5.84 -6.43 2.39
C ILE A 58 6.17 -7.51 1.36
N SER A 59 7.38 -8.06 1.41
CA SER A 59 7.77 -9.19 0.57
C SER A 59 8.05 -10.42 1.42
N SER A 60 7.50 -11.56 1.01
CA SER A 60 7.71 -12.86 1.59
C SER A 60 8.46 -13.72 0.59
N LEU A 61 9.63 -14.22 0.98
CA LEU A 61 10.44 -15.14 0.19
C LEU A 61 10.41 -16.50 0.88
N HIS A 62 9.70 -17.43 0.26
CA HIS A 62 9.58 -18.80 0.74
C HIS A 62 10.70 -19.67 0.16
N THR A 63 11.45 -20.34 1.03
CA THR A 63 12.46 -21.34 0.67
C THR A 63 12.19 -22.66 1.38
N ARG A 64 12.96 -23.70 1.04
CA ARG A 64 12.88 -25.01 1.74
C ARG A 64 13.25 -24.90 3.21
N GLU A 65 14.15 -23.96 3.56
CA GLU A 65 14.58 -23.73 4.94
C GLU A 65 13.62 -22.84 5.73
N GLY A 66 12.62 -22.23 5.07
CA GLY A 66 11.61 -21.41 5.72
C GLY A 66 11.27 -20.14 4.94
N THR A 67 10.44 -19.29 5.55
CA THR A 67 9.98 -18.04 4.95
C THR A 67 10.68 -16.84 5.58
N ARG A 68 11.27 -15.97 4.75
CA ARG A 68 11.77 -14.66 5.16
C ARG A 68 10.77 -13.58 4.78
N ILE A 69 10.57 -12.60 5.65
CA ILE A 69 9.66 -11.48 5.42
C ILE A 69 10.45 -10.18 5.53
N TYR A 70 10.27 -9.30 4.56
CA TYR A 70 10.85 -7.96 4.51
C TYR A 70 9.75 -6.93 4.39
N SER A 71 9.99 -5.73 4.90
CA SER A 71 9.10 -4.59 4.75
C SER A 71 9.89 -3.36 4.37
N LYS A 72 9.42 -2.63 3.36
CA LYS A 72 10.01 -1.36 2.94
C LYS A 72 8.94 -0.26 2.96
N PRO A 73 9.27 0.94 3.46
CA PRO A 73 8.35 2.07 3.38
C PRO A 73 8.17 2.50 1.92
N VAL A 74 6.96 2.93 1.59
CA VAL A 74 6.61 3.51 0.29
C VAL A 74 6.12 4.92 0.54
N ILE A 75 6.69 5.89 -0.15
CA ILE A 75 6.33 7.31 -0.08
C ILE A 75 5.96 7.74 -1.50
N LYS A 76 4.69 8.12 -1.72
CA LYS A 76 4.18 8.55 -3.03
C LYS A 76 4.48 7.54 -4.16
N GLY A 77 4.30 6.26 -3.88
CA GLY A 77 4.52 5.17 -4.83
C GLY A 77 5.99 4.80 -5.10
N ILE A 78 6.94 5.42 -4.40
CA ILE A 78 8.38 5.11 -4.55
C ILE A 78 9.02 4.75 -3.20
N SER A 79 10.19 4.09 -3.25
CA SER A 79 11.06 3.90 -2.09
C SER A 79 12.41 4.53 -2.39
N GLU A 80 12.70 5.67 -1.77
CA GLU A 80 13.96 6.42 -1.99
C GLU A 80 15.15 5.76 -1.28
N LYS A 81 14.92 5.14 -0.12
CA LYS A 81 15.97 4.61 0.75
C LYS A 81 16.34 3.14 0.47
N TYR A 82 15.39 2.37 -0.04
CA TYR A 82 15.57 0.92 -0.24
C TYR A 82 15.26 0.55 -1.68
N THR A 83 16.18 -0.19 -2.32
CA THR A 83 15.97 -0.75 -3.65
C THR A 83 14.80 -1.73 -3.62
N LEU A 84 13.82 -1.49 -4.49
CA LEU A 84 12.66 -2.37 -4.67
C LEU A 84 12.97 -3.47 -5.69
N THR A 85 12.48 -4.69 -5.44
CA THR A 85 12.46 -5.75 -6.46
C THR A 85 11.39 -5.44 -7.52
N GLU A 86 11.42 -6.16 -8.65
CA GLU A 86 10.41 -5.98 -9.69
C GLU A 86 9.01 -6.38 -9.20
N GLU A 87 8.92 -7.42 -8.37
CA GLU A 87 7.65 -7.88 -7.77
C GLU A 87 7.09 -6.83 -6.79
N GLU A 88 7.95 -6.20 -5.99
CA GLU A 88 7.55 -5.11 -5.10
C GLU A 88 7.06 -3.89 -5.88
N LYS A 89 7.76 -3.51 -6.97
CA LYS A 89 7.32 -2.43 -7.86
C LYS A 89 5.99 -2.75 -8.52
N ASN A 90 5.80 -3.98 -8.98
CA ASN A 90 4.55 -4.43 -9.60
C ASN A 90 3.40 -4.43 -8.58
N ALA A 91 3.62 -4.87 -7.35
CA ALA A 91 2.61 -4.80 -6.30
C ALA A 91 2.19 -3.34 -6.00
N ILE A 92 3.15 -2.41 -5.92
CA ILE A 92 2.86 -0.97 -5.76
C ILE A 92 2.08 -0.44 -6.96
N LYS A 93 2.45 -0.84 -8.19
CA LYS A 93 1.74 -0.45 -9.40
C LYS A 93 0.29 -0.97 -9.38
N GLU A 94 0.06 -2.22 -9.00
CA GLU A 94 -1.30 -2.76 -8.87
C GLU A 94 -2.13 -2.04 -7.82
N ALA A 95 -1.52 -1.63 -6.70
CA ALA A 95 -2.20 -0.86 -5.66
C ALA A 95 -2.60 0.54 -6.12
N THR A 96 -1.77 1.18 -6.95
CA THR A 96 -2.00 2.56 -7.43
C THR A 96 -2.94 2.64 -8.64
N VAL A 97 -3.11 1.55 -9.39
CA VAL A 97 -4.10 1.49 -10.47
C VAL A 97 -5.51 1.57 -9.88
N LEU A 98 -6.21 2.67 -10.19
CA LEU A 98 -7.63 2.82 -9.90
C LEU A 98 -8.40 1.74 -10.65
N LYS A 99 -8.82 0.68 -9.94
CA LYS A 99 -9.80 -0.25 -10.49
C LYS A 99 -11.12 0.52 -10.62
N PRO A 100 -11.71 0.62 -11.83
CA PRO A 100 -13.02 1.24 -11.97
C PRO A 100 -14.00 0.47 -11.08
N SER A 101 -14.57 1.17 -10.10
CA SER A 101 -15.65 0.63 -9.29
C SER A 101 -16.84 0.45 -10.23
N LYS A 102 -17.21 -0.79 -10.54
CA LYS A 102 -18.56 -1.07 -11.05
C LYS A 102 -19.50 -0.69 -9.91
N ILE A 103 -20.12 0.47 -10.03
CA ILE A 103 -21.31 0.86 -9.27
C ILE A 103 -22.52 0.40 -10.08
#